data_AF-A0A059PG83-F1
#
_entry.id   AF-A0A059PG83-F1
#
_cell.length_a   1.000
_cell.length_b   1.000
_cell.length_c   1.000
_cell.angle_alpha   90.00
_cell.angle_beta   90.00
_cell.angle_gamma   90.00
#
_symmetry.space_group_name_H-M   'P 1'
#
loop_
_entity.id
_entity.type
_entity.pdbx_description
1 polymer ?
#
loop_
_entity_poly.entity_id
_entity_poly.type
_entity_poly.pdbx_seq_one_letter_code
_entity_poly.pdbx_strand_id
1 'polypeptide(L)'
;SLRSKLRLIGCVVGSLAVVDHLLYYASGYYSYHMHIFHCHTNHSRLSFGSYLEKEFSETFELLPYNMFSVCYGFWLNAAFTFLWNFMDIFIVLTSIGLAQRFRQFADRV
;
A
#
# COMPACT_ATOMS: atom_id res chain seq x y z
N SER A 1 13.31 3.70 26.66
CA SER A 1 13.54 2.34 26.14
C SER A 1 13.42 2.31 24.61
N LEU A 2 14.43 1.78 23.92
CA LEU A 2 14.47 1.65 22.45
C LEU A 2 13.27 0.86 21.89
N ARG A 3 12.82 -0.14 22.65
CA ARG A 3 11.66 -0.99 22.33
C ARG A 3 10.35 -0.19 22.24
N SER A 4 10.17 0.83 23.10
CA SER A 4 9.00 1.70 23.04
C SER A 4 9.04 2.67 21.86
N LYS A 5 10.23 3.15 21.47
CA LYS A 5 10.41 4.02 20.29
C LYS A 5 10.14 3.25 18.99
N LEU A 6 10.66 2.03 18.88
CA LEU A 6 10.40 1.16 17.72
C LEU A 6 8.93 0.80 17.60
N ARG A 7 8.26 0.49 18.72
CA ARG A 7 6.82 0.22 18.73
C ARG A 7 6.00 1.45 18.32
N LEU A 8 6.36 2.64 18.83
CA LEU A 8 5.70 3.90 18.43
C LEU A 8 5.86 4.16 16.93
N ILE A 9 7.08 4.02 16.40
CA ILE A 9 7.37 4.22 14.97
C ILE A 9 6.57 3.20 14.14
N GLY A 10 6.60 1.92 14.52
CA GLY A 10 5.83 0.88 13.81
C GLY A 10 4.32 1.15 13.82
N CYS A 11 3.75 1.55 14.96
CA CYS A 11 2.33 1.91 15.04
C CYS A 11 1.99 3.14 14.19
N VAL A 12 2.79 4.20 14.28
CA VAL A 12 2.55 5.45 13.54
C VAL A 12 2.66 5.19 12.04
N VAL A 13 3.78 4.62 11.58
CA VAL A 13 3.99 4.40 10.15
C VAL A 13 3.00 3.36 9.60
N GLY A 14 2.70 2.31 10.35
CA GLY A 14 1.65 1.35 9.98
C GLY A 14 0.28 2.01 9.85
N SER A 15 -0.11 2.89 10.77
CA SER A 15 -1.39 3.61 10.68
C SER A 15 -1.44 4.58 9.49
N LEU A 16 -0.33 5.27 9.21
CA LEU A 16 -0.20 6.13 8.03
C LEU A 16 -0.31 5.33 6.73
N ALA A 17 0.33 4.16 6.66
CA ALA A 17 0.25 3.29 5.49
C ALA A 17 -1.18 2.79 5.25
N VAL A 18 -1.92 2.46 6.32
CA VAL A 18 -3.34 2.06 6.20
C VAL A 18 -4.19 3.23 5.68
N VAL A 19 -4.01 4.43 6.23
CA VAL A 19 -4.74 5.63 5.79
C VAL A 19 -4.43 5.96 4.33
N ASP A 20 -3.17 5.90 3.95
CA ASP A 20 -2.72 6.14 2.57
C ASP A 20 -3.33 5.12 1.60
N HIS A 21 -3.36 3.85 1.98
CA HIS A 21 -3.96 2.79 1.17
C HIS A 21 -5.49 2.96 1.00
N LEU A 22 -6.19 3.40 2.04
CA LEU A 22 -7.62 3.74 1.94
C LEU A 22 -7.86 4.96 1.03
N LEU A 23 -7.01 5.98 1.15
CA LEU A 23 -7.06 7.18 0.30
C LEU A 23 -6.76 6.84 -1.16
N TYR A 24 -5.83 5.93 -1.42
CA TYR A 24 -5.51 5.42 -2.75
C TYR A 24 -6.76 4.84 -3.43
N TYR A 25 -7.46 3.92 -2.77
CA TYR A 25 -8.70 3.33 -3.31
C TYR A 25 -9.82 4.36 -3.43
N ALA A 26 -9.98 5.26 -2.46
CA ALA A 26 -11.01 6.30 -2.51
C ALA A 26 -10.77 7.26 -3.69
N SER A 27 -9.53 7.67 -3.91
CA SER A 27 -9.11 8.51 -5.03
C SER A 27 -9.29 7.79 -6.37
N GLY A 28 -8.88 6.51 -6.45
CA GLY A 28 -9.06 5.68 -7.63
C GLY A 28 -10.53 5.54 -8.02
N TYR A 29 -11.39 5.25 -7.04
CA TYR A 29 -12.84 5.17 -7.24
C TYR A 29 -13.45 6.51 -7.67
N TYR A 30 -13.05 7.61 -7.02
CA TYR A 30 -13.52 8.95 -7.39
C TYR A 30 -13.11 9.33 -8.81
N SER A 31 -11.86 9.05 -9.19
CA SER A 31 -11.34 9.29 -10.53
C SER A 31 -12.06 8.44 -11.57
N TYR A 32 -12.32 7.16 -11.27
CA TYR A 32 -13.09 6.26 -12.12
C TYR A 32 -14.53 6.76 -12.32
N HIS A 33 -15.18 7.20 -11.24
CA HIS A 33 -16.51 7.79 -11.28
C HIS A 33 -16.54 9.05 -12.16
N MET A 34 -15.57 9.95 -11.96
CA MET A 34 -15.43 11.18 -12.75
C MET A 34 -15.19 10.89 -14.22
N HIS A 35 -14.39 9.87 -14.53
CA HIS A 35 -14.13 9.41 -15.89
C HIS A 35 -15.40 8.90 -16.58
N ILE A 36 -16.23 8.08 -15.92
CA ILE A 36 -17.50 7.60 -16.49
C ILE A 36 -18.43 8.78 -16.76
N PHE A 37 -18.52 9.71 -15.81
CA PHE A 37 -19.37 10.90 -15.92
C PHE A 37 -18.96 11.77 -17.12
N HIS A 38 -17.66 12.06 -17.30
CA HIS A 38 -17.17 12.89 -18.40
C HIS A 38 -17.22 12.20 -19.77
N CYS A 39 -16.93 10.89 -19.84
CA CYS A 39 -16.90 10.17 -21.12
C CYS A 39 -18.27 9.64 -21.58
N HIS A 40 -19.38 10.00 -20.92
CA HIS A 40 -20.74 9.54 -21.26
C HIS A 40 -20.83 8.02 -21.48
N THR A 41 -20.06 7.25 -20.70
CA THR A 41 -20.09 5.79 -20.77
C THR A 41 -21.28 5.28 -19.97
N ASN A 42 -21.89 4.17 -20.42
CA ASN A 42 -23.08 3.57 -19.79
C ASN A 42 -23.02 3.62 -18.25
N HIS A 43 -23.87 4.45 -17.63
CA HIS A 43 -23.97 4.63 -16.18
C HIS A 43 -24.29 3.34 -15.43
N SER A 44 -24.78 2.31 -16.12
CA SER A 44 -25.01 0.97 -15.58
C SER A 44 -23.72 0.23 -15.15
N ARG A 45 -22.53 0.69 -15.57
CA ARG A 45 -21.24 0.12 -15.13
C ARG A 45 -20.68 0.76 -13.85
N LEU A 46 -21.41 1.69 -13.23
CA LEU A 46 -21.03 2.40 -12.01
C LEU A 46 -21.16 1.49 -10.76
N SER A 47 -20.46 0.36 -10.76
CA SER A 47 -20.37 -0.55 -9.63
C SER A 47 -18.93 -0.60 -9.13
N PHE A 48 -18.77 -0.72 -7.81
CA PHE A 48 -17.47 -0.95 -7.20
C PHE A 48 -16.79 -2.21 -7.77
N GLY A 49 -17.57 -3.23 -8.15
CA GLY A 49 -17.05 -4.44 -8.81
C GLY A 49 -16.39 -4.17 -10.16
N SER A 50 -16.95 -3.26 -10.98
CA SER A 50 -16.37 -2.85 -12.27
C SER A 50 -15.08 -2.06 -12.09
N TYR A 51 -15.00 -1.26 -11.01
CA TYR A 51 -13.77 -0.57 -10.64
C TYR A 51 -12.67 -1.57 -10.26
N LEU A 52 -12.97 -2.56 -9.42
CA LEU A 52 -12.02 -3.62 -9.04
C LEU A 52 -11.58 -4.45 -10.24
N GLU A 53 -12.49 -4.77 -11.17
CA GLU A 53 -12.16 -5.48 -12.41
C GLU A 53 -11.12 -4.71 -13.24
N LYS A 54 -11.25 -3.38 -13.31
CA LYS A 54 -10.29 -2.52 -14.00
C LYS A 54 -8.96 -2.41 -13.25
N GLU A 55 -9.01 -2.23 -11.93
CA GLU A 55 -7.83 -2.09 -11.08
C GLU A 55 -6.96 -3.36 -11.09
N PHE A 56 -7.59 -4.53 -11.07
CA PHE A 56 -6.94 -5.83 -11.06
C PHE A 56 -6.98 -6.55 -12.42
N SER A 57 -7.09 -5.81 -13.53
CA SER A 57 -7.19 -6.39 -14.88
C SER A 57 -6.07 -7.41 -15.14
N GLU A 58 -4.83 -7.06 -14.80
CA GLU A 58 -3.65 -7.94 -14.90
C GLU A 58 -3.79 -9.24 -14.08
N THR A 59 -4.47 -9.17 -12.93
CA THR A 59 -4.71 -10.36 -12.10
C THR A 59 -5.80 -11.24 -12.69
N PHE A 60 -6.82 -10.63 -13.31
CA PHE A 60 -7.92 -11.35 -13.97
C PHE A 60 -7.55 -11.96 -15.33
N GLU A 61 -6.43 -11.54 -15.93
CA GLU A 61 -5.83 -12.28 -17.05
C GLU A 61 -5.28 -13.64 -16.62
N LEU A 62 -4.77 -13.73 -15.38
CA LEU A 62 -4.16 -14.95 -14.85
C LEU A 62 -5.15 -15.85 -14.09
N LEU A 63 -6.12 -15.25 -13.39
CA LEU A 63 -7.10 -15.93 -12.55
C LEU A 63 -8.52 -15.62 -13.03
N PRO A 64 -9.40 -16.62 -13.16
CA PRO A 64 -10.79 -16.37 -13.55
C PRO A 64 -11.48 -15.44 -12.55
N TYR A 65 -12.28 -14.51 -13.09
CA TYR A 65 -13.08 -13.57 -12.31
C TYR A 65 -14.09 -14.32 -11.43
N ASN A 66 -13.80 -14.37 -10.15
CA ASN A 66 -14.66 -14.93 -9.11
C ASN A 66 -14.54 -14.04 -7.87
N MET A 67 -15.56 -14.03 -7.01
CA MET A 67 -15.53 -13.26 -5.76
C MET A 67 -14.30 -13.60 -4.90
N PHE A 68 -13.91 -14.89 -4.88
CA PHE A 68 -12.70 -15.33 -4.19
C PHE A 68 -11.42 -14.72 -4.77
N SER A 69 -11.27 -14.71 -6.10
CA SER A 69 -10.12 -14.10 -6.79
C SER A 69 -10.01 -12.61 -6.51
N VAL A 70 -11.15 -11.90 -6.48
CA VAL A 70 -11.22 -10.46 -6.15
C VAL A 70 -10.75 -10.22 -4.71
N CYS A 71 -11.29 -10.97 -3.75
CA CYS A 71 -10.86 -10.85 -2.35
C CYS A 71 -9.38 -11.19 -2.16
N TYR A 72 -8.89 -12.21 -2.86
CA TYR A 72 -7.49 -12.61 -2.81
C TYR A 72 -6.56 -11.54 -3.40
N GLY A 73 -6.91 -10.96 -4.55
CA GLY A 73 -6.17 -9.85 -5.16
C GLY A 73 -6.10 -8.62 -4.26
N PHE A 74 -7.23 -8.24 -3.64
CA PHE A 74 -7.28 -7.15 -2.68
C PHE A 74 -6.40 -7.43 -1.45
N TRP A 75 -6.48 -8.65 -0.90
CA TRP A 75 -5.67 -9.06 0.24
C TRP A 75 -4.17 -9.06 -0.09
N LEU A 76 -3.78 -9.58 -1.26
CA LEU A 76 -2.40 -9.58 -1.70
C LEU A 76 -1.86 -8.16 -1.88
N ASN A 77 -2.63 -7.26 -2.50
CA ASN A 77 -2.21 -5.88 -2.71
C ASN A 77 -2.00 -5.15 -1.38
N ALA A 78 -2.92 -5.33 -0.43
CA ALA A 78 -2.77 -4.81 0.93
C ALA A 78 -1.54 -5.41 1.65
N ALA A 79 -1.32 -6.73 1.53
CA ALA A 79 -0.18 -7.41 2.14
C ALA A 79 1.15 -6.92 1.56
N PHE A 80 1.26 -6.77 0.23
CA PHE A 80 2.46 -6.24 -0.42
C PHE A 80 2.73 -4.79 -0.02
N THR A 81 1.70 -3.95 0.04
CA THR A 81 1.84 -2.55 0.50
C THR A 81 2.38 -2.48 1.92
N PHE A 82 1.86 -3.33 2.82
CA PHE A 82 2.33 -3.39 4.20
C PHE A 82 3.77 -3.91 4.31
N LEU A 83 4.10 -4.98 3.59
CA LEU A 83 5.44 -5.55 3.56
C LEU A 83 6.47 -4.56 2.98
N TRP A 84 6.10 -3.82 1.93
CA TRP A 84 6.96 -2.81 1.32
C TRP A 84 7.26 -1.68 2.31
N ASN A 85 6.22 -1.16 2.97
CA ASN A 85 6.37 -0.10 3.96
C ASN A 85 7.23 -0.57 5.16
N PHE A 86 7.05 -1.82 5.62
CA PHE A 86 7.90 -2.40 6.66
C PHE A 86 9.37 -2.52 6.22
N MET A 87 9.61 -2.96 4.97
CA MET A 87 10.95 -3.07 4.39
C MET A 87 11.65 -1.71 4.35
N ASP A 88 10.95 -0.64 3.95
CA ASP A 88 11.50 0.72 3.93
C ASP A 88 11.91 1.18 5.33
N ILE A 89 11.05 0.98 6.34
CA ILE A 89 11.38 1.30 7.74
C ILE A 89 12.60 0.50 8.21
N PHE A 90 12.64 -0.80 7.89
CA PHE A 90 13.74 -1.67 8.27
C PHE A 90 15.07 -1.16 7.69
N ILE A 91 15.10 -0.83 6.40
CA ILE A 91 16.28 -0.30 5.71
C ILE A 91 16.75 1.00 6.35
N VAL A 92 15.82 1.93 6.64
CA VAL A 92 16.13 3.21 7.31
C VAL A 92 16.76 2.96 8.69
N LEU A 93 16.19 2.07 9.49
CA LEU A 93 16.71 1.74 10.82
C LEU A 93 18.11 1.12 10.75
N THR A 94 18.35 0.17 9.85
CA THR A 94 19.69 -0.41 9.65
C THR A 94 20.70 0.63 9.18
N SER A 95 20.30 1.55 8.30
CA SER A 95 21.16 2.62 7.79
C SER A 95 21.60 3.58 8.89
N ILE A 96 20.65 3.99 9.75
CA ILE A 96 20.94 4.83 10.92
C ILE A 96 21.89 4.10 11.89
N GLY A 97 21.62 2.82 12.17
CA GLY A 97 22.47 2.00 13.04
C GLY A 97 23.91 1.88 12.53
N LEU A 98 24.08 1.69 11.22
CA LEU A 98 25.39 1.60 10.59
C LEU A 98 26.13 2.94 10.60
N ALA A 99 25.43 4.05 10.31
CA ALA A 99 26.01 5.39 10.37
C ALA A 99 26.50 5.76 11.78
N GLN A 100 25.77 5.36 12.83
CA GLN A 100 26.21 5.55 14.21
C GLN A 100 27.47 4.75 14.55
N ARG A 101 27.58 3.52 14.04
CA ARG A 101 28.76 2.67 14.25
C ARG A 101 29.99 3.24 13.55
N PHE A 102 29.85 3.74 12.33
CA PHE A 102 30.96 4.40 11.64
C PHE A 102 31.41 5.68 12.35
N ARG A 103 30.49 6.49 12.86
CA ARG A 103 30.85 7.65 13.70
C ARG A 103 31.60 7.24 14.96
N GLN A 104 31.14 6.22 15.67
CA GLN A 104 31.84 5.72 16.86
C GLN A 104 33.24 5.17 16.56
N PHE A 105 33.44 4.60 15.37
CA PHE A 105 34.75 4.13 14.94
C PHE A 105 35.66 5.32 14.60
N ALA A 106 35.15 6.30 13.86
CA ALA A 106 35.87 7.52 13.51
C ALA A 106 36.29 8.35 14.74
N ASP A 107 35.43 8.45 15.76
CA ASP A 107 35.76 9.18 17.00
C ASP A 107 36.77 8.44 17.90
N ARG A 108 37.00 7.14 17.67
CA ARG A 108 37.94 6.31 18.45
C ARG A 108 39.32 6.17 17.80
N VAL A 109 39.47 6.59 16.55
CA VAL A 109 40.74 6.60 15.79
C VAL A 109 41.31 8.01 15.83
#